data_AF-A0A7L3MPJ1-F1
#
_entry.id   AF-A0A7L3MPJ1-F1
#
_cell.length_a   1.000
_cell.length_b   1.000
_cell.length_c   1.000
_cell.angle_alpha   90.00
_cell.angle_beta   90.00
_cell.angle_gamma   90.00
#
_symmetry.space_group_name_H-M   'P 1'
#
loop_
_entity.id
_entity.type
_entity.pdbx_description
1 polymer ?
#
loop_
_entity_poly.entity_id
_entity_poly.type
_entity_poly.pdbx_seq_one_letter_code
_entity_poly.pdbx_strand_id
1 'polypeptide(L)'
;CRTCVHRFDHHCVWVNNCIGACNAGVFLLYLLSLTATAAAVAAVTAAFLVQVLLLSNAVHGTYLDAQGQEQPVEIPFLVQHLFLTFPRIVFMLGFVILLTLVLGGYCCFSLYLALTNKTTNEWCKSRRFGGSPHPPSQPLVYKNIYSKGIWRNLKEIFNPPTVLERKKKT
;
A
#
# COMPACT_ATOMS: atom_id res chain seq x y z
N CYS A 1 -3.46 -4.76 -23.27
CA CYS A 1 -4.83 -5.18 -23.59
C CYS A 1 -5.23 -4.99 -25.08
N ARG A 2 -4.45 -4.28 -25.94
CA ARG A 2 -4.77 -4.02 -27.36
C ARG A 2 -6.19 -3.47 -27.61
N THR A 3 -6.70 -2.71 -26.64
CA THR A 3 -8.01 -2.05 -26.70
C THR A 3 -7.93 -0.71 -25.99
N CYS A 4 -8.80 0.22 -26.37
CA CYS A 4 -8.91 1.51 -25.72
C CYS A 4 -9.70 1.36 -24.41
N VAL A 5 -9.11 1.78 -23.31
CA VAL A 5 -9.71 1.70 -21.97
C VAL A 5 -10.18 3.09 -21.55
N HIS A 6 -11.48 3.23 -21.29
CA HIS A 6 -12.05 4.50 -20.83
C HIS A 6 -11.42 4.91 -19.48
N ARG A 7 -10.95 6.16 -19.42
CA ARG A 7 -10.21 6.72 -18.27
C ARG A 7 -9.08 5.78 -17.79
N PHE A 8 -8.23 5.37 -18.72
CA PHE A 8 -7.11 4.47 -18.46
C PHE A 8 -6.20 4.98 -17.33
N ASP A 9 -5.97 4.12 -16.34
CA ASP A 9 -5.09 4.38 -15.21
C ASP A 9 -3.72 3.74 -15.41
N HIS A 10 -3.66 2.41 -15.46
CA HIS A 10 -2.46 1.64 -15.76
C HIS A 10 -2.83 0.21 -16.18
N HIS A 11 -1.87 -0.52 -16.73
CA HIS A 11 -1.99 -1.98 -16.89
C HIS A 11 -1.36 -2.65 -15.68
N CYS A 12 -2.17 -3.36 -14.89
CA CYS A 12 -1.71 -4.03 -13.70
C CYS A 12 -1.40 -5.49 -14.03
N VAL A 13 -0.11 -5.85 -13.96
CA VAL A 13 0.36 -7.22 -14.23
C VAL A 13 -0.19 -8.20 -13.18
N TRP A 14 -0.38 -7.76 -11.94
CA TRP A 14 -0.83 -8.59 -10.82
C TRP A 14 -2.27 -9.10 -10.96
N VAL A 15 -3.13 -8.32 -11.61
CA VAL A 15 -4.50 -8.75 -11.94
C VAL A 15 -4.65 -9.09 -13.44
N ASN A 16 -3.53 -9.08 -14.17
CA ASN A 16 -3.44 -9.30 -15.61
C ASN A 16 -4.51 -8.51 -16.42
N ASN A 17 -4.79 -7.27 -16.00
CA ASN A 17 -5.87 -6.48 -16.58
C ASN A 17 -5.54 -4.98 -16.59
N CYS A 18 -6.21 -4.24 -17.48
CA CYS A 18 -6.13 -2.80 -17.52
C CYS A 18 -7.09 -2.19 -16.48
N ILE A 19 -6.58 -1.28 -15.65
CA ILE A 19 -7.37 -0.50 -14.69
C ILE A 19 -7.82 0.80 -15.36
N GLY A 20 -9.10 1.13 -15.23
CA GLY A 20 -9.73 2.32 -15.81
C GLY A 20 -11.06 2.64 -15.14
N ALA A 21 -11.91 3.43 -15.80
CA ALA A 21 -13.13 3.99 -15.19
C ALA A 21 -14.03 2.94 -14.50
N CYS A 22 -14.26 1.80 -15.15
CA CYS A 22 -15.28 0.85 -14.72
C CYS A 22 -14.81 -0.11 -13.60
N ASN A 23 -13.51 -0.18 -13.33
CA ASN A 23 -12.95 -1.09 -12.32
C ASN A 23 -12.02 -0.39 -11.30
N ALA A 24 -11.78 0.92 -11.43
CA ALA A 24 -10.95 1.68 -10.49
C ALA A 24 -11.45 1.60 -9.04
N GLY A 25 -12.76 1.72 -8.81
CA GLY A 25 -13.34 1.61 -7.46
C GLY A 25 -13.16 0.22 -6.85
N VAL A 26 -13.40 -0.83 -7.63
CA VAL A 26 -13.20 -2.23 -7.18
C VAL A 26 -11.73 -2.51 -6.94
N PHE A 27 -10.84 -2.03 -7.80
CA PHE A 27 -9.40 -2.15 -7.63
C PHE A 27 -8.90 -1.46 -6.35
N LEU A 28 -9.44 -0.27 -6.03
CA LEU A 28 -9.09 0.43 -4.80
C LEU A 28 -9.55 -0.34 -3.54
N LEU A 29 -10.76 -0.91 -3.55
CA LEU A 29 -11.24 -1.77 -2.47
C LEU A 29 -10.40 -3.05 -2.33
N TYR A 30 -10.03 -3.67 -3.45
CA TYR A 30 -9.14 -4.82 -3.47
C TYR A 30 -7.77 -4.49 -2.86
N LEU A 31 -7.19 -3.33 -3.20
CA LEU A 31 -5.91 -2.92 -2.66
C LEU A 31 -5.99 -2.61 -1.15
N LEU A 32 -7.07 -1.96 -0.71
CA LEU A 32 -7.34 -1.70 0.71
C LEU A 32 -7.49 -2.99 1.50
N SER A 33 -8.30 -3.94 1.00
CA SER A 33 -8.52 -5.21 1.69
C SER A 33 -7.24 -6.04 1.72
N LEU A 34 -6.49 -6.13 0.62
CA LEU A 34 -5.21 -6.84 0.56
C LEU A 34 -4.20 -6.26 1.57
N THR A 35 -4.08 -4.93 1.64
CA THR A 35 -3.20 -4.25 2.59
C THR A 35 -3.63 -4.51 4.04
N ALA A 36 -4.94 -4.42 4.33
CA ALA A 36 -5.47 -4.67 5.66
C ALA A 36 -5.27 -6.13 6.10
N THR A 37 -5.47 -7.09 5.20
CA THR A 37 -5.22 -8.51 5.48
C THR A 37 -3.73 -8.77 5.74
N ALA A 38 -2.83 -8.22 4.93
CA ALA A 38 -1.39 -8.36 5.16
C ALA A 38 -0.97 -7.79 6.53
N ALA A 39 -1.47 -6.59 6.87
CA ALA A 39 -1.23 -5.97 8.18
C ALA A 39 -1.79 -6.80 9.33
N ALA A 40 -3.01 -7.35 9.19
CA ALA A 40 -3.62 -8.21 10.19
C ALA A 40 -2.82 -9.50 10.41
N VAL A 41 -2.36 -10.15 9.35
CA VAL A 41 -1.51 -11.35 9.44
C VAL A 41 -0.19 -11.05 10.15
N ALA A 42 0.46 -9.92 9.82
CA ALA A 42 1.67 -9.48 10.50
C ALA A 42 1.41 -9.23 12.00
N ALA A 43 0.33 -8.52 12.34
CA ALA A 43 -0.03 -8.19 13.72
C ALA A 43 -0.33 -9.45 14.55
N VAL A 44 -1.15 -10.37 14.02
CA VAL A 44 -1.48 -11.62 14.70
C VAL A 44 -0.25 -12.50 14.89
N THR A 45 0.63 -12.57 13.88
CA THR A 45 1.86 -13.37 13.97
C THR A 45 2.84 -12.77 14.97
N ALA A 46 2.99 -11.44 15.00
CA ALA A 46 3.79 -10.75 16.01
C ALA A 46 3.23 -10.95 17.42
N ALA A 47 1.91 -10.81 17.59
CA ALA A 47 1.24 -11.06 18.87
C ALA A 47 1.43 -12.50 19.35
N PHE A 48 1.35 -13.47 18.45
CA PHE A 48 1.65 -14.88 18.76
C PHE A 48 3.09 -15.06 19.26
N LEU A 49 4.09 -14.49 18.57
CA LEU A 49 5.49 -14.58 19.00
C LEU A 49 5.74 -13.91 20.36
N VAL A 50 5.09 -12.76 20.61
CA VAL A 50 5.13 -12.10 21.93
C VAL A 50 4.48 -12.99 23.00
N GLN A 51 3.34 -13.61 22.71
CA GLN A 51 2.67 -14.51 23.66
C GLN A 51 3.55 -15.73 24.00
N VAL A 52 4.27 -16.28 23.02
CA VAL A 52 5.24 -17.37 23.26
C VAL A 52 6.37 -16.92 24.19
N LEU A 53 6.89 -15.71 24.02
CA LEU A 53 7.92 -15.15 24.91
C LEU A 53 7.42 -14.97 26.35
N LEU A 54 6.18 -14.52 26.50
CA LEU A 54 5.57 -14.32 27.82
C LEU A 54 5.29 -15.65 28.52
N LEU A 55 4.74 -16.64 27.79
CA LEU A 55 4.41 -17.97 28.35
C LEU A 55 5.64 -18.81 28.70
N SER A 56 6.72 -18.67 27.92
CA SER A 56 7.99 -19.35 28.22
C SER A 56 8.74 -18.72 29.41
N ASN A 57 8.22 -17.61 29.96
CA ASN A 57 8.91 -16.76 30.92
C ASN A 57 10.32 -16.33 30.47
N ALA A 58 10.60 -16.40 29.16
CA ALA A 58 11.90 -16.08 28.60
C ALA A 58 12.28 -14.61 28.81
N VAL A 59 11.27 -13.73 28.92
CA VAL A 59 11.44 -12.28 29.16
C VAL A 59 11.94 -11.99 30.58
N HIS A 60 11.61 -12.82 31.57
CA HIS A 60 12.08 -12.68 32.96
C HIS A 60 13.18 -13.69 33.31
N GLY A 61 13.71 -14.41 32.32
CA GLY A 61 14.84 -15.28 32.54
C GLY A 61 16.08 -14.48 32.93
N THR A 62 16.91 -15.07 33.79
CA THR A 62 18.29 -14.66 34.01
C THR A 62 19.20 -15.66 33.29
N TYR A 63 20.30 -15.17 32.73
CA TYR A 63 21.38 -16.03 32.24
C TYR A 63 22.61 -15.82 33.10
N LEU A 64 23.42 -16.86 33.23
CA LEU A 64 24.72 -16.78 33.90
C LEU A 64 25.78 -16.36 32.88
N ASP A 65 26.49 -15.27 33.15
CA ASP A 65 27.62 -14.86 32.34
C ASP A 65 28.84 -15.78 32.55
N ALA A 66 29.93 -15.53 31.82
CA ALA A 66 31.16 -16.33 31.95
C ALA A 66 31.86 -16.17 33.32
N GLN A 67 31.43 -15.19 34.11
CA GLN A 67 31.90 -14.85 35.44
C GLN A 67 30.96 -15.36 36.55
N GLY A 68 29.85 -16.04 36.18
CA GLY A 68 28.85 -16.58 37.09
C GLY A 68 27.86 -15.56 37.67
N GLN A 69 27.78 -14.34 37.12
CA GLN A 69 26.78 -13.36 37.53
C GLN A 69 25.46 -13.57 36.79
N GLU A 70 24.34 -13.40 37.52
CA GLU A 70 23.01 -13.43 36.94
C GLU A 70 22.70 -12.10 36.25
N GLN A 71 22.49 -12.15 34.93
CA GLN A 71 22.19 -10.98 34.13
C GLN A 71 20.82 -11.14 33.45
N PRO A 72 19.99 -10.07 33.38
CA PRO A 72 18.68 -10.16 32.77
C PRO A 72 18.81 -10.40 31.27
N VAL A 73 17.92 -11.21 30.70
CA VAL A 73 17.91 -11.49 29.27
C VAL A 73 17.60 -10.21 28.47
N GLU A 74 18.51 -9.83 27.58
CA GLU A 74 18.34 -8.67 26.71
C GLU A 74 17.54 -9.00 25.44
N ILE A 75 16.94 -7.98 24.82
CA ILE A 75 16.20 -8.09 23.55
C ILE A 75 16.92 -8.86 22.44
N PRO A 76 18.23 -8.67 22.14
CA PRO A 76 18.91 -9.43 21.09
C PRO A 76 18.93 -10.94 21.37
N PHE A 77 19.06 -11.36 22.64
CA PHE A 77 18.99 -12.78 23.00
C PHE A 77 17.60 -13.35 22.77
N LEU A 78 16.53 -12.60 23.07
CA LEU A 78 15.15 -13.01 22.78
C LEU A 78 14.91 -13.16 21.28
N VAL A 79 15.40 -12.20 20.48
CA VAL A 79 15.27 -12.25 19.01
C VAL A 79 16.04 -13.45 18.44
N GLN A 80 17.27 -13.68 18.90
CA GLN A 80 18.07 -14.84 18.50
C GLN A 80 17.37 -16.15 18.91
N HIS A 81 16.83 -16.23 20.12
CA HIS A 81 16.08 -17.39 20.57
C HIS A 81 14.85 -17.64 19.69
N LEU A 82 14.05 -16.61 19.38
CA LEU A 82 12.90 -16.74 18.47
C LEU A 82 13.31 -17.20 17.08
N PHE A 83 14.42 -16.67 16.58
CA PHE A 83 14.94 -17.01 15.27
C PHE A 83 15.41 -18.47 15.20
N LEU A 84 16.07 -18.97 16.24
CA LEU A 84 16.51 -20.36 16.30
C LEU A 84 15.35 -21.34 16.56
N THR A 85 14.36 -20.94 17.37
CA THR A 85 13.21 -21.78 17.71
C THR A 85 12.17 -21.82 16.58
N PHE A 86 11.88 -20.68 15.94
CA PHE A 86 10.86 -20.54 14.90
C PHE A 86 11.37 -19.79 13.65
N PRO A 87 12.45 -20.25 12.99
CA PRO A 87 13.08 -19.51 11.89
C PRO A 87 12.08 -19.17 10.79
N ARG A 88 11.25 -20.15 10.40
CA ARG A 88 10.25 -19.98 9.34
C ARG A 88 9.22 -18.90 9.67
N ILE A 89 8.73 -18.86 10.91
CA ILE A 89 7.70 -17.89 11.32
C ILE A 89 8.30 -16.48 11.34
N VAL A 90 9.51 -16.32 11.90
CA VAL A 90 10.22 -15.04 11.95
C VAL A 90 10.54 -14.51 10.55
N PHE A 91 11.03 -15.36 9.64
CA PHE A 91 11.27 -14.97 8.25
C PHE A 91 9.99 -14.58 7.51
N MET A 92 8.91 -15.36 7.68
CA MET A 92 7.62 -15.05 7.06
C MET A 92 7.04 -13.76 7.62
N LEU A 93 7.18 -13.49 8.92
CA LEU A 93 6.77 -12.22 9.53
C LEU A 93 7.54 -11.04 8.91
N GLY A 94 8.87 -11.14 8.80
CA GLY A 94 9.68 -10.11 8.16
C GLY A 94 9.25 -9.83 6.72
N PHE A 95 9.01 -10.90 5.94
CA PHE A 95 8.52 -10.77 4.57
C PHE A 95 7.14 -10.11 4.49
N VAL A 96 6.18 -10.53 5.34
CA VAL A 96 4.82 -9.95 5.36
C VAL A 96 4.85 -8.49 5.83
N ILE A 97 5.73 -8.11 6.76
CA ILE A 97 5.94 -6.70 7.16
C ILE A 97 6.42 -5.88 5.96
N LEU A 98 7.46 -6.34 5.25
CA LEU A 98 7.97 -5.66 4.07
C LEU A 98 6.87 -5.51 3.00
N LEU A 99 6.13 -6.59 2.74
CA LEU A 99 5.01 -6.59 1.80
C LEU A 99 3.92 -5.60 2.22
N THR A 100 3.59 -5.54 3.51
CA THR A 100 2.60 -4.60 4.06
C THR A 100 3.05 -3.15 3.87
N LEU A 101 4.34 -2.83 4.05
CA LEU A 101 4.87 -1.49 3.82
C LEU A 101 4.79 -1.09 2.34
N VAL A 102 5.18 -1.99 1.44
CA VAL A 102 5.13 -1.74 -0.01
C VAL A 102 3.68 -1.56 -0.48
N LEU A 103 2.78 -2.47 -0.09
CA LEU A 103 1.36 -2.39 -0.40
C LEU A 103 0.70 -1.16 0.23
N GLY A 104 1.04 -0.84 1.47
CA GLY A 104 0.56 0.35 2.18
C GLY A 104 0.97 1.64 1.48
N GLY A 105 2.23 1.76 1.06
CA GLY A 105 2.70 2.89 0.28
C GLY A 105 1.94 3.03 -1.05
N TYR A 106 1.76 1.92 -1.77
CA TYR A 106 1.00 1.92 -3.02
C TYR A 106 -0.50 2.23 -2.81
N CYS A 107 -1.09 1.75 -1.70
CA CYS A 107 -2.46 2.03 -1.30
C CYS A 107 -2.65 3.51 -0.97
N CYS A 108 -1.76 4.10 -0.18
CA CYS A 108 -1.77 5.53 0.12
C CYS A 108 -1.65 6.38 -1.14
N PHE A 109 -0.76 6.00 -2.07
CA PHE A 109 -0.63 6.68 -3.35
C PHE A 109 -1.90 6.56 -4.21
N SER A 110 -2.47 5.36 -4.31
CA SER A 110 -3.71 5.11 -5.07
C SER A 110 -4.90 5.86 -4.47
N LEU A 111 -4.98 5.93 -3.14
CA LEU A 111 -5.98 6.72 -2.43
C LEU A 111 -5.79 8.22 -2.68
N TYR A 112 -4.56 8.72 -2.64
CA TYR A 112 -4.27 10.12 -2.97
C TYR A 112 -4.72 10.48 -4.40
N LEU A 113 -4.44 9.62 -5.38
CA LEU A 113 -4.90 9.79 -6.75
C LEU A 113 -6.43 9.78 -6.84
N ALA A 114 -7.08 8.86 -6.12
CA ALA A 114 -8.53 8.80 -6.04
C ALA A 114 -9.13 10.09 -5.44
N LEU A 115 -8.58 10.57 -4.32
CA LEU A 115 -9.00 11.79 -3.64
C LEU A 115 -8.78 13.05 -4.47
N THR A 116 -7.77 13.05 -5.34
CA THR A 116 -7.48 14.17 -6.26
C THR A 116 -8.12 14.00 -7.63
N ASN A 117 -8.88 12.93 -7.88
CA ASN A 117 -9.51 12.63 -9.18
C ASN A 117 -8.49 12.62 -10.33
N LYS A 118 -7.28 12.11 -10.07
CA LYS A 118 -6.23 11.92 -11.07
C LYS A 118 -5.98 10.45 -11.30
N THR A 119 -5.70 10.07 -12.54
CA THR A 119 -5.17 8.73 -12.86
C THR A 119 -3.65 8.68 -12.73
N THR A 120 -3.10 7.49 -12.54
CA THR A 120 -1.65 7.23 -12.58
C THR A 120 -1.07 7.68 -13.91
N ASN A 121 -1.75 7.41 -15.03
CA ASN A 121 -1.38 7.87 -16.36
C ASN A 121 -1.30 9.40 -16.46
N GLU A 122 -2.31 10.13 -15.95
CA GLU A 122 -2.31 11.60 -15.93
C GLU A 122 -1.18 12.15 -15.05
N TRP A 123 -0.95 11.56 -13.87
CA TRP A 123 0.15 11.94 -12.97
C TRP A 123 1.52 11.74 -13.63
N CYS A 124 1.75 10.58 -14.26
CA CYS A 124 2.99 10.27 -14.99
C CYS A 124 3.21 11.20 -16.20
N LYS A 125 2.15 11.54 -16.94
CA LYS A 125 2.24 12.51 -18.04
C LYS A 125 2.56 13.90 -17.53
N SER A 126 1.87 14.37 -16.50
CA SER A 126 2.10 15.69 -15.88
C SER A 126 3.55 15.85 -15.43
N ARG A 127 4.16 14.84 -14.79
CA ARG A 127 5.58 14.89 -14.42
C ARG A 127 6.53 14.92 -15.62
N ARG A 128 6.23 14.17 -16.68
CA ARG A 128 7.04 14.18 -17.90
C ARG A 128 7.02 15.53 -18.62
N PHE A 129 5.85 16.15 -18.72
CA PHE A 129 5.73 17.48 -19.34
C PHE A 129 6.31 18.60 -18.47
N GLY A 130 6.23 18.48 -17.14
CA GLY A 130 6.82 19.45 -16.20
C GLY A 130 8.35 19.39 -16.10
N GLY A 131 8.99 18.32 -16.61
CA GLY A 131 10.46 18.15 -16.61
C GLY A 131 11.11 18.31 -17.99
N SER A 132 10.37 18.74 -19.01
CA SER A 132 10.92 18.96 -20.35
C SER A 132 11.75 20.26 -20.38
N PRO A 133 12.99 20.25 -20.92
CA PRO A 133 13.82 21.45 -21.05
C PRO A 133 13.33 22.45 -22.12
N HIS A 134 12.32 22.09 -22.91
CA HIS A 134 11.70 23.04 -23.84
C HIS A 134 10.75 23.98 -23.08
N PRO A 135 11.01 25.30 -23.08
CA PRO A 135 10.11 26.25 -22.45
C PRO A 135 8.77 26.22 -23.20
N PRO A 136 7.65 25.96 -22.53
CA PRO A 136 6.36 26.15 -23.15
C PRO A 136 6.19 27.65 -23.42
N SER A 137 5.67 28.00 -24.60
CA SER A 137 5.40 29.39 -25.02
C SER A 137 4.41 30.13 -24.12
N GLN A 138 3.82 29.44 -23.14
CA GLN A 138 3.00 29.98 -22.05
C GLN A 138 3.29 29.17 -20.77
N PRO A 139 3.31 29.78 -19.58
CA PRO A 139 3.38 29.04 -18.32
C PRO A 139 2.10 28.20 -18.17
N LEU A 140 2.13 26.96 -18.66
CA LEU A 140 1.01 26.05 -18.56
C LEU A 140 0.94 25.54 -17.12
N VAL A 141 0.37 26.35 -16.23
CA VAL A 141 0.06 25.93 -14.86
C VAL A 141 -0.90 24.76 -14.98
N TYR A 142 -0.42 23.54 -14.74
CA TYR A 142 -1.24 22.35 -14.76
C TYR A 142 -2.28 22.44 -13.64
N LYS A 143 -3.47 22.92 -13.98
CA LYS A 143 -4.62 22.95 -13.08
C LYS A 143 -5.37 21.65 -13.22
N ASN A 144 -5.59 20.95 -12.10
CA ASN A 144 -6.36 19.71 -12.10
C ASN A 144 -7.86 19.99 -12.27
N ILE A 145 -8.31 20.08 -13.53
CA ILE A 145 -9.69 20.40 -13.91
C ILE A 145 -10.68 19.30 -13.43
N TYR A 146 -10.20 18.09 -13.16
CA TYR A 146 -11.04 16.96 -12.77
C TYR A 146 -11.38 16.93 -11.27
N SER A 147 -10.64 17.63 -10.40
CA SER A 147 -10.94 17.65 -8.97
C SER A 147 -12.16 18.50 -8.66
N LYS A 148 -13.19 17.90 -8.05
CA LYS A 148 -14.47 18.54 -7.69
C LYS A 148 -14.75 18.49 -6.17
N GLY A 149 -13.73 18.19 -5.38
CA GLY A 149 -13.81 17.96 -3.93
C GLY A 149 -13.85 16.47 -3.57
N ILE A 150 -13.33 16.13 -2.38
CA ILE A 150 -13.05 14.75 -1.92
C ILE A 150 -14.24 13.79 -2.15
N TRP A 151 -15.42 14.15 -1.66
CA TRP A 151 -16.62 13.31 -1.77
C TRP A 151 -17.09 13.10 -3.20
N ARG A 152 -17.04 14.15 -4.03
CA ARG A 152 -17.44 14.07 -5.44
C ARG A 152 -16.44 13.24 -6.25
N ASN A 153 -15.15 13.37 -5.93
CA ASN A 153 -14.07 12.60 -6.55
C ASN A 153 -14.23 11.10 -6.26
N LEU A 154 -14.43 10.73 -4.99
CA LEU A 154 -14.68 9.33 -4.61
C LEU A 154 -15.96 8.79 -5.23
N LYS A 155 -17.07 9.56 -5.22
CA LYS A 155 -18.32 9.14 -5.86
C LYS A 155 -18.16 8.84 -7.35
N GLU A 156 -17.36 9.62 -8.08
CA GLU A 156 -17.08 9.38 -9.50
C GLU A 156 -16.23 8.11 -9.74
N ILE A 157 -15.46 7.66 -8.75
CA ILE A 157 -14.65 6.44 -8.86
C ILE A 157 -15.49 5.19 -8.61
N PHE A 158 -16.40 5.25 -7.63
CA PHE A 158 -17.30 4.15 -7.31
C PHE A 158 -18.53 4.08 -8.22
N ASN A 159 -18.97 5.21 -8.75
CA ASN A 159 -20.08 5.30 -9.69
C ASN A 159 -19.68 6.21 -10.87
N PRO A 160 -18.89 5.68 -11.82
CA PRO A 160 -18.44 6.45 -12.97
C PRO A 160 -19.65 6.85 -13.82
N PRO A 161 -19.79 8.14 -14.18
CA PRO A 161 -20.89 8.56 -15.05
C PRO A 161 -20.80 7.83 -16.38
N THR A 162 -21.91 7.23 -16.82
CA THR A 162 -22.00 6.60 -18.13
C THR A 162 -21.83 7.66 -19.23
N VAL A 163 -21.42 7.23 -20.43
CA VAL A 163 -21.25 8.13 -21.59
C VAL A 163 -22.54 8.92 -21.87
N LEU A 164 -23.71 8.32 -21.62
CA LEU A 164 -25.03 8.95 -21.75
C LEU A 164 -25.31 10.01 -20.69
N GLU A 165 -24.98 9.75 -19.42
CA GLU A 165 -25.13 10.70 -18.31
C GLU A 165 -24.31 11.98 -18.52
N ARG A 166 -23.14 11.85 -19.17
CA ARG A 166 -22.28 13.00 -19.49
C ARG A 166 -22.90 13.88 -20.57
N LYS A 167 -23.49 13.28 -21.62
CA LYS A 167 -24.18 14.01 -22.70
C LYS A 167 -25.41 14.79 -22.22
N LYS A 168 -26.07 14.36 -21.14
CA LYS A 168 -27.24 15.06 -20.56
C LYS A 168 -26.88 16.27 -19.68
N LYS A 169 -25.63 16.38 -19.21
CA LYS A 169 -25.15 17.43 -18.30
C LYS A 169 -24.32 18.51 -18.99
N THR A 170 -24.10 18.39 -20.29
CA THR A 170 -23.40 19.38 -21.14
C THR A 170 -24.43 20.03 -22.03
#